data_AF-A0A814UAQ6-F1
#
_entry.id   AF-A0A814UAQ6-F1
#
_cell.length_a   1.000
_cell.length_b   1.000
_cell.length_c   1.000
_cell.angle_alpha   90.00
_cell.angle_beta   90.00
_cell.angle_gamma   90.00
#
_symmetry.space_group_name_H-M   'P 1'
#
loop_
_entity.id
_entity.type
_entity.pdbx_description
1 polymer ?
#
loop_
_entity_poly.entity_id
_entity_poly.type
_entity_poly.pdbx_seq_one_letter_code
_entity_poly.pdbx_strand_id
1 'polypeptide(L)'
;MTFVVTRPLHVVCNEAEQLVRKLILPIVETTRLIEQNLQLAKKHSKDISKNPELARKGLPQKDAKSEHLKYSTTICTNKKCCRTVIVNNETKIEPLSKCHELTKQILSCLVGICSKYGCLWNDHQHITYDVKTDIRYLNETLSAADITKRINNLKEEKKRK
;
A
#
# COMPACT_ATOMS: atom_id res chain seq x y z
N MET A 1 -36.87 31.31 -5.78
CA MET A 1 -37.08 29.86 -5.94
C MET A 1 -35.71 29.22 -6.10
N THR A 2 -35.28 28.41 -5.13
CA THR A 2 -33.97 27.77 -5.10
C THR A 2 -34.13 26.32 -5.54
N PHE A 3 -33.60 25.97 -6.71
CA PHE A 3 -33.60 24.59 -7.20
C PHE A 3 -32.41 23.85 -6.59
N VAL A 4 -32.69 22.88 -5.71
CA VAL A 4 -31.67 21.92 -5.25
C VAL A 4 -31.52 20.88 -6.35
N VAL A 5 -30.44 21.00 -7.14
CA VAL A 5 -30.06 19.97 -8.11
C VAL A 5 -29.51 18.78 -7.32
N THR A 6 -30.35 17.78 -7.07
CA THR A 6 -29.89 16.50 -6.53
C THR A 6 -29.17 15.74 -7.65
N ARG A 7 -27.86 15.50 -7.47
CA ARG A 7 -27.12 14.61 -8.36
C ARG A 7 -27.77 13.22 -8.33
N PRO A 8 -27.92 12.55 -9.48
CA PRO A 8 -28.50 11.23 -9.50
C PRO A 8 -27.70 10.25 -8.63
N LEU A 9 -28.39 9.44 -7.83
CA LEU A 9 -27.81 8.48 -6.88
C LEU A 9 -26.76 7.55 -7.53
N HIS A 10 -26.97 7.20 -8.80
CA HIS A 10 -26.07 6.32 -9.58
C HIS A 10 -24.71 6.95 -9.88
N VAL A 11 -24.62 8.29 -9.99
CA VAL A 11 -23.34 8.99 -10.20
C VAL A 11 -22.54 9.02 -8.89
N VAL A 12 -23.21 9.22 -7.75
CA VAL A 12 -22.58 9.25 -6.42
C VAL A 12 -22.07 7.88 -6.00
N CYS A 13 -22.82 6.80 -6.29
CA CYS A 13 -22.35 5.43 -6.08
C CYS A 13 -21.09 5.10 -6.91
N ASN A 14 -21.01 5.58 -8.15
CA ASN A 14 -19.85 5.36 -9.02
C ASN A 14 -18.60 6.11 -8.49
N GLU A 15 -18.75 7.34 -8.01
CA GLU A 15 -17.64 8.11 -7.42
C GLU A 15 -17.11 7.44 -6.14
N ALA A 16 -17.99 6.98 -5.24
CA ALA A 16 -17.62 6.25 -4.04
C ALA A 16 -16.93 4.91 -4.38
N GLU A 17 -17.47 4.16 -5.34
CA GLU A 17 -16.87 2.90 -5.80
C GLU A 17 -15.48 3.12 -6.40
N GLN A 18 -15.30 4.19 -7.20
CA GLN A 18 -14.00 4.56 -7.74
C GLN A 18 -13.01 4.99 -6.66
N LEU A 19 -13.47 5.70 -5.63
CA LEU A 19 -12.65 6.04 -4.47
C LEU A 19 -12.22 4.80 -3.70
N VAL A 20 -13.15 3.88 -3.42
CA VAL A 20 -12.84 2.60 -2.76
C VAL A 20 -11.81 1.81 -3.56
N ARG A 21 -11.96 1.70 -4.89
CA ARG A 21 -10.99 1.04 -5.77
C ARG A 21 -9.60 1.69 -5.69
N LYS A 22 -9.52 3.02 -5.61
CA LYS A 22 -8.25 3.75 -5.45
C LYS A 22 -7.58 3.53 -4.10
N LEU A 23 -8.37 3.29 -3.04
CA LEU A 23 -7.88 3.08 -1.66
C LEU A 23 -7.32 1.67 -1.40
N ILE A 24 -7.71 0.67 -2.19
CA ILE A 24 -7.24 -0.72 -2.01
C ILE A 24 -5.71 -0.80 -2.11
N LEU A 25 -5.12 -0.12 -3.10
CA LEU A 25 -3.68 -0.14 -3.33
C LEU A 25 -2.88 0.44 -2.15
N PRO A 26 -3.17 1.66 -1.65
CA PRO A 26 -2.51 2.19 -0.47
C PRO A 26 -2.64 1.30 0.77
N ILE A 27 -3.81 0.68 0.97
CA ILE A 27 -4.06 -0.21 2.12
C ILE A 27 -3.16 -1.44 2.03
N VAL A 28 -3.20 -2.15 0.89
CA VAL A 28 -2.39 -3.36 0.67
C VAL A 28 -0.90 -3.05 0.83
N GLU A 29 -0.44 -1.93 0.27
CA GLU A 29 0.96 -1.52 0.37
C GLU A 29 1.38 -1.17 1.80
N THR A 30 0.49 -0.53 2.56
CA THR A 30 0.72 -0.25 4.00
C THR A 30 0.80 -1.55 4.79
N THR A 31 -0.12 -2.49 4.58
CA THR A 31 -0.10 -3.80 5.23
C THR A 31 1.19 -4.55 4.93
N ARG A 32 1.62 -4.55 3.66
CA ARG A 32 2.88 -5.16 3.21
C ARG A 32 4.09 -4.53 3.88
N LEU A 33 4.12 -3.20 4.00
CA LEU A 33 5.22 -2.48 4.66
C LEU A 33 5.30 -2.83 6.15
N ILE A 34 4.17 -2.91 6.85
CA ILE A 34 4.10 -3.33 8.26
C ILE A 34 4.66 -4.74 8.41
N GLU A 35 4.25 -5.68 7.57
CA GLU A 35 4.73 -7.06 7.63
C GLU A 35 6.24 -7.16 7.39
N GLN A 36 6.75 -6.42 6.39
CA GLN A 36 8.18 -6.36 6.11
C GLN A 36 8.97 -5.76 7.28
N ASN A 37 8.43 -4.73 7.95
CA ASN A 37 9.04 -4.17 9.15
C ASN A 37 9.05 -5.15 10.33
N LEU A 38 7.97 -5.90 10.54
CA LEU A 38 7.94 -6.95 11.56
C LEU A 38 8.97 -8.04 11.28
N GLN A 39 9.11 -8.49 10.03
CA GLN A 39 10.13 -9.46 9.63
C GLN A 39 11.55 -8.91 9.81
N LEU A 40 11.78 -7.66 9.42
CA LEU A 40 13.05 -6.96 9.55
C LEU A 40 13.46 -6.82 11.02
N ALA A 41 12.53 -6.43 11.90
CA ALA A 41 12.76 -6.35 13.34
C ALA A 41 13.09 -7.72 13.95
N LYS A 42 12.36 -8.78 13.58
CA LYS A 42 12.63 -10.15 14.03
C LYS A 42 14.03 -10.63 13.60
N LYS A 43 14.40 -10.34 12.34
CA LYS A 43 15.74 -10.69 11.82
C LYS A 43 16.82 -9.92 12.57
N HIS A 44 16.65 -8.61 12.72
CA HIS A 44 17.59 -7.75 13.42
C HIS A 44 17.78 -8.17 14.88
N SER A 45 16.72 -8.55 15.59
CA SER A 45 16.81 -9.09 16.95
C SER A 45 17.71 -10.34 17.01
N LYS A 46 17.57 -11.27 16.07
CA LYS A 46 18.43 -12.46 15.97
C LYS A 46 19.88 -12.09 15.60
N ASP A 47 20.06 -11.10 14.74
CA ASP A 47 21.38 -10.67 14.28
C ASP A 47 22.13 -9.93 15.40
N ILE A 48 21.46 -9.16 16.26
CA ILE A 48 22.06 -8.54 17.46
C ILE A 48 22.59 -9.62 18.41
N SER A 49 21.87 -10.74 18.59
CA SER A 49 22.35 -11.84 19.45
C SER A 49 23.67 -12.44 18.95
N LYS A 50 23.96 -12.31 17.65
CA LYS A 50 25.21 -12.78 17.03
C LYS A 50 26.27 -11.68 16.94
N ASN A 51 25.86 -10.43 16.80
CA ASN A 51 26.73 -9.26 16.70
C ASN A 51 26.12 -8.08 17.47
N PRO A 52 26.47 -7.91 18.76
CA PRO A 52 25.94 -6.84 19.62
C PRO A 52 26.20 -5.41 19.10
N GLU A 53 27.23 -5.21 18.28
CA GLU A 53 27.54 -3.89 17.68
C GLU A 53 26.42 -3.41 16.74
N LEU A 54 25.58 -4.32 16.22
CA LEU A 54 24.41 -3.96 15.42
C LEU A 54 23.36 -3.19 16.23
N ALA A 55 23.31 -3.36 17.55
CA ALA A 55 22.38 -2.62 18.40
C ALA A 55 22.69 -1.12 18.42
N ARG A 56 23.96 -0.74 18.24
CA ARG A 56 24.39 0.67 18.17
C ARG A 56 23.95 1.37 16.90
N LYS A 57 23.63 0.61 15.85
CA LYS A 57 23.11 1.16 14.59
C LYS A 57 21.62 1.51 14.65
N GLY A 58 20.93 1.23 15.75
CA GLY A 58 19.50 1.51 15.90
C GLY A 58 18.61 0.48 15.20
N LEU A 59 17.29 0.67 15.32
CA LEU A 59 16.31 -0.27 14.78
C LEU A 59 16.14 -0.06 13.27
N PRO A 60 16.34 -1.09 12.42
CA PRO A 60 16.08 -0.98 11.01
C PRO A 60 14.57 -0.92 10.75
N GLN A 61 14.15 0.09 10.03
CA GLN A 61 12.79 0.30 9.56
C GLN A 61 12.81 0.49 8.05
N LYS A 62 11.98 -0.27 7.38
CA LYS A 62 11.60 -0.04 5.99
C LYS A 62 10.58 1.09 5.93
N ASP A 63 10.97 2.14 5.24
CA ASP A 63 10.16 3.31 4.96
C ASP A 63 9.69 3.25 3.51
N ALA A 64 8.58 3.92 3.21
CA ALA A 64 7.98 3.91 1.88
C ALA A 64 7.65 5.34 1.44
N LYS A 65 8.00 5.66 0.21
CA LYS A 65 7.64 6.93 -0.43
C LYS A 65 6.86 6.66 -1.69
N SER A 66 5.73 7.35 -1.80
CA SER A 66 4.99 7.41 -3.05
C SER A 66 5.71 8.36 -4.01
N GLU A 67 6.00 7.89 -5.20
CA GLU A 67 6.54 8.69 -6.28
C GLU A 67 5.56 8.68 -7.45
N HIS A 68 5.31 9.85 -8.02
CA HIS A 68 4.53 9.92 -9.25
C HIS A 68 5.29 9.26 -10.40
N LEU A 69 4.61 8.37 -11.10
CA LEU A 69 5.14 7.78 -12.31
C LEU A 69 5.19 8.85 -13.40
N LYS A 70 6.31 8.92 -14.13
CA LYS A 70 6.43 9.77 -15.33
C LYS A 70 5.33 9.45 -16.34
N TYR A 71 4.93 8.17 -16.41
CA TYR A 71 3.89 7.66 -17.28
C TYR A 71 2.96 6.76 -16.50
N SER A 72 1.65 6.91 -16.69
CA SER A 72 0.69 6.03 -16.04
C SER A 72 0.92 4.59 -16.48
N THR A 73 0.71 3.68 -15.54
CA THR A 73 0.83 2.24 -15.75
C THR A 73 -0.52 1.60 -15.53
N THR A 74 -0.83 0.52 -16.22
CA THR A 74 -2.02 -0.28 -15.93
C THR A 74 -1.70 -1.50 -15.07
N ILE A 75 -2.59 -1.82 -14.13
CA ILE A 75 -2.64 -3.13 -13.47
C ILE A 75 -3.92 -3.82 -13.90
N CYS A 76 -3.88 -5.14 -14.10
CA CYS A 76 -5.08 -5.89 -14.44
C CYS A 76 -5.70 -6.46 -13.17
N THR A 77 -7.00 -6.22 -12.94
CA THR A 77 -7.78 -6.70 -11.79
C THR A 77 -8.26 -8.14 -11.91
N ASN A 78 -7.94 -8.81 -13.02
CA ASN A 78 -8.28 -10.22 -13.23
C ASN A 78 -7.33 -11.13 -12.44
N LYS A 79 -7.80 -12.32 -12.04
CA LYS A 79 -7.05 -13.30 -11.23
C LYS A 79 -5.73 -13.77 -11.86
N LYS A 80 -5.52 -13.51 -13.16
CA LYS A 80 -4.24 -13.79 -13.85
C LYS A 80 -3.12 -12.84 -13.44
N CYS A 81 -3.44 -11.60 -13.10
CA CYS A 81 -2.48 -10.53 -12.82
C CYS A 81 -2.64 -9.92 -11.43
N CYS A 82 -3.69 -10.31 -10.71
CA CYS A 82 -3.90 -10.00 -9.31
C CYS A 82 -4.09 -11.29 -8.51
N ARG A 83 -3.69 -11.24 -7.24
CA ARG A 83 -4.15 -12.22 -6.26
C ARG A 83 -5.17 -11.56 -5.34
N THR A 84 -6.03 -12.39 -4.79
CA THR A 84 -6.95 -11.96 -3.74
C THR A 84 -6.26 -12.14 -2.39
N VAL A 85 -6.22 -11.08 -1.59
CA VAL A 85 -5.71 -11.11 -0.22
C VAL A 85 -6.80 -10.71 0.75
N ILE A 86 -6.84 -11.35 1.92
CA ILE A 86 -7.79 -10.97 2.97
C ILE A 86 -7.07 -10.01 3.91
N VAL A 87 -7.57 -8.78 4.00
CA VAL A 87 -7.05 -7.75 4.91
C VAL A 87 -8.22 -7.30 5.79
N ASN A 88 -8.11 -7.50 7.11
CA ASN A 88 -9.16 -7.17 8.08
C ASN A 88 -10.53 -7.81 7.77
N ASN A 89 -10.56 -9.11 7.46
CA ASN A 89 -11.76 -9.86 7.03
C ASN A 89 -12.41 -9.36 5.72
N GLU A 90 -11.78 -8.44 5.00
CA GLU A 90 -12.24 -7.99 3.69
C GLU A 90 -11.39 -8.57 2.56
N THR A 91 -12.05 -9.05 1.52
CA THR A 91 -11.44 -9.52 0.29
C THR A 91 -10.91 -8.33 -0.51
N LYS A 92 -9.58 -8.23 -0.66
CA LYS A 92 -8.88 -7.19 -1.42
C LYS A 92 -8.16 -7.79 -2.63
N ILE A 93 -7.99 -6.98 -3.67
CA ILE A 93 -7.28 -7.36 -4.89
C ILE A 93 -5.89 -6.74 -4.83
N GLU A 94 -4.85 -7.56 -4.77
CA GLU A 94 -3.45 -7.15 -4.83
C GLU A 94 -2.89 -7.44 -6.22
N PRO A 95 -2.39 -6.42 -6.95
CA PRO A 95 -1.74 -6.65 -8.22
C PRO A 95 -0.40 -7.37 -8.05
N LEU A 96 -0.21 -8.45 -8.80
CA LEU A 96 1.04 -9.21 -8.86
C LEU A 96 2.06 -8.56 -9.79
N SER A 97 1.59 -7.87 -10.83
CA SER A 97 2.47 -7.26 -11.83
C SER A 97 1.85 -6.05 -12.51
N LYS A 98 2.73 -5.17 -12.99
CA LYS A 98 2.39 -4.05 -13.88
C LYS A 98 2.16 -4.60 -15.29
N CYS A 99 1.04 -4.24 -15.90
CA CYS A 99 0.66 -4.71 -17.23
C CYS A 99 1.37 -3.91 -18.33
N HIS A 100 1.06 -2.62 -18.46
CA HIS A 100 1.60 -1.77 -19.52
C HIS A 100 1.93 -0.37 -19.02
N GLU A 101 2.97 0.23 -19.58
CA GLU A 101 3.19 1.68 -19.53
C GLU A 101 2.42 2.36 -20.66
N LEU A 102 1.63 3.37 -20.33
CA LEU A 102 0.71 4.03 -21.27
C LEU A 102 1.41 4.92 -22.32
N THR A 103 2.74 4.97 -22.37
CA THR A 103 3.47 5.79 -23.34
C THR A 103 3.95 5.10 -24.60
N LYS A 104 3.99 3.77 -24.65
CA LYS A 104 4.59 3.07 -25.80
C LYS A 104 3.75 1.93 -26.39
N GLN A 105 2.75 1.41 -25.69
CA GLN A 105 2.12 0.12 -26.03
C GLN A 105 0.59 0.13 -26.19
N ILE A 106 -0.06 1.31 -26.13
CA ILE A 106 -1.52 1.37 -26.30
C ILE A 106 -1.95 0.81 -27.67
N LEU A 107 -1.17 1.07 -28.72
CA LEU A 107 -1.49 0.66 -30.09
C LEU A 107 -1.68 -0.87 -30.24
N SER A 108 -0.95 -1.70 -29.48
CA SER A 108 -1.09 -3.16 -29.58
C SER A 108 -2.24 -3.76 -28.76
N CYS A 109 -2.87 -2.97 -27.86
CA CYS A 109 -3.94 -3.44 -26.98
C CYS A 109 -5.32 -2.83 -27.30
N LEU A 110 -5.43 -2.06 -28.39
CA LEU A 110 -6.68 -1.43 -28.84
C LEU A 110 -7.80 -2.43 -29.21
N VAL A 111 -7.49 -3.73 -29.33
CA VAL A 111 -8.45 -4.80 -29.63
C VAL A 111 -9.19 -5.29 -28.37
N GLY A 112 -9.09 -4.55 -27.25
CA GLY A 112 -9.80 -4.86 -26.01
C GLY A 112 -9.18 -6.00 -25.20
N ILE A 113 -8.11 -6.63 -25.68
CA ILE A 113 -7.37 -7.69 -24.98
C ILE A 113 -5.90 -7.30 -24.86
N CYS A 114 -5.36 -7.41 -23.65
CA CYS A 114 -3.95 -7.27 -23.32
C CYS A 114 -3.14 -8.41 -23.97
N SER A 115 -2.18 -8.07 -24.83
CA SER A 115 -1.34 -9.08 -25.50
C SER A 115 -0.37 -9.80 -24.54
N LYS A 116 0.02 -9.13 -23.45
CA LYS A 116 0.99 -9.66 -22.48
C LYS A 116 0.41 -10.71 -21.54
N TYR A 117 -0.87 -10.59 -21.18
CA TYR A 117 -1.51 -11.42 -20.15
C TYR A 117 -2.89 -11.99 -20.57
N GLY A 118 -3.39 -11.62 -21.75
CA GLY A 118 -4.66 -12.11 -22.29
C GLY A 118 -5.89 -11.69 -21.47
N CYS A 119 -5.82 -10.55 -20.78
CA CYS A 119 -6.92 -10.00 -19.99
C CYS A 119 -7.65 -8.87 -20.73
N LEU A 120 -8.92 -8.66 -20.42
CA LEU A 120 -9.71 -7.59 -21.05
C LEU A 120 -9.19 -6.22 -20.61
N TRP A 121 -9.10 -5.27 -21.53
CA TRP A 121 -8.63 -3.92 -21.21
C TRP A 121 -9.53 -3.23 -20.17
N ASN A 122 -10.83 -3.52 -20.19
CA ASN A 122 -11.78 -3.03 -19.19
C ASN A 122 -11.53 -3.56 -17.78
N ASP A 123 -10.76 -4.66 -17.64
CA ASP A 123 -10.29 -5.18 -16.36
C ASP A 123 -9.00 -4.49 -15.89
N HIS A 124 -8.54 -3.42 -16.56
CA HIS A 124 -7.33 -2.72 -16.16
C HIS A 124 -7.65 -1.43 -15.39
N GLN A 125 -6.90 -1.21 -14.31
CA GLN A 125 -6.90 0.04 -13.56
C GLN A 125 -5.64 0.83 -13.88
N HIS A 126 -5.81 2.15 -14.04
CA HIS A 126 -4.73 3.09 -14.25
C HIS A 126 -4.12 3.51 -12.92
N ILE A 127 -2.80 3.38 -12.80
CA ILE A 127 -2.00 3.81 -11.67
C ILE A 127 -1.04 4.91 -12.15
N THR A 128 -0.95 5.99 -11.37
CA THR A 128 -0.10 7.16 -11.65
C THR A 128 1.03 7.33 -10.63
N TYR A 129 1.18 6.39 -9.70
CA TYR A 129 2.20 6.41 -8.65
C TYR A 129 2.83 5.03 -8.47
N ASP A 130 4.03 5.02 -7.92
CA ASP A 130 4.74 3.83 -7.48
C ASP A 130 5.16 4.00 -6.03
N VAL A 131 5.42 2.88 -5.35
CA VAL A 131 5.93 2.94 -3.98
C VAL A 131 7.36 2.44 -3.95
N LYS A 132 8.29 3.36 -3.69
CA LYS A 132 9.68 3.02 -3.43
C LYS A 132 9.88 2.78 -1.95
N THR A 133 10.53 1.66 -1.64
CA THR A 133 10.89 1.32 -0.26
C THR A 133 12.37 1.47 -0.04
N ASP A 134 12.75 2.03 1.11
CA ASP A 134 14.15 2.15 1.54
C ASP A 134 14.29 1.68 2.98
N ILE A 135 15.47 1.20 3.37
CA ILE A 135 15.75 0.80 4.75
C ILE A 135 16.48 1.94 5.45
N ARG A 136 15.87 2.46 6.49
CA ARG A 136 16.43 3.50 7.35
C ARG A 136 16.65 2.93 8.74
N TYR A 137 17.71 3.38 9.39
CA TYR A 137 17.97 3.02 10.77
C TYR A 137 17.48 4.14 11.66
N LEU A 138 16.53 3.83 12.55
CA LEU A 138 16.10 4.75 13.58
C LEU A 138 17.18 4.80 14.65
N ASN A 139 17.99 5.85 14.59
CA ASN A 139 18.96 6.22 15.64
C ASN A 139 18.31 6.94 16.82
N GLU A 140 16.99 7.08 16.83
CA GLU A 140 16.28 7.48 18.03
C GLU A 140 16.50 6.39 19.08
N THR A 141 17.49 6.63 19.95
CA THR A 141 17.40 6.21 21.33
C THR A 141 16.12 6.82 21.88
N LEU A 142 14.98 6.18 21.61
CA LEU A 142 13.83 6.26 22.49
C LEU A 142 14.39 5.79 23.82
N SER A 143 14.70 6.75 24.70
CA SER A 143 15.22 6.41 26.00
C SER A 143 14.20 5.46 26.63
N ALA A 144 14.66 4.50 27.44
CA ALA A 144 13.74 3.61 28.14
C ALA A 144 12.65 4.43 28.87
N ALA A 145 12.98 5.64 29.34
CA ALA A 145 12.05 6.58 29.93
C ALA A 145 10.94 7.06 28.96
N ASP A 146 11.24 7.32 27.69
CA ASP A 146 10.24 7.75 26.70
C ASP A 146 9.28 6.60 26.35
N ILE A 147 9.79 5.37 26.26
CA ILE A 147 8.98 4.18 26.04
C ILE A 147 8.06 3.95 27.25
N THR A 148 8.59 4.01 28.46
CA THR A 148 7.81 3.85 29.70
C THR A 148 6.74 4.93 29.84
N LYS A 149 7.07 6.19 29.54
CA LYS A 149 6.13 7.31 29.56
C LYS A 149 4.98 7.08 28.57
N ARG A 150 5.29 6.60 27.37
CA ARG A 150 4.28 6.34 26.33
C ARG A 150 3.37 5.15 26.67
N ILE A 151 3.93 4.08 27.26
CA ILE A 151 3.15 2.95 27.78
C ILE A 151 2.21 3.38 28.90
N ASN A 152 2.67 4.21 29.84
CA ASN A 152 1.83 4.70 30.93
C ASN A 152 0.70 5.59 30.43
N ASN A 153 0.97 6.49 29.47
CA ASN A 153 -0.08 7.31 28.86
C ASN A 153 -1.16 6.45 28.18
N LEU A 154 -0.77 5.40 27.44
CA LEU A 154 -1.72 4.48 26.80
C LEU A 154 -2.55 3.68 27.82
N LYS A 155 -1.96 3.32 28.98
CA LYS A 155 -2.69 2.66 30.07
C LYS A 155 -3.71 3.59 30.71
N GLU A 156 -3.36 4.85 30.91
CA GLU A 156 -4.27 5.86 31.48
C GLU A 156 -5.40 6.22 30.51
N GLU A 157 -5.13 6.31 29.21
CA GLU A 157 -6.18 6.51 28.19
C GLU A 157 -7.16 5.32 28.12
N LYS A 158 -6.68 4.09 28.32
CA LYS A 158 -7.53 2.90 28.42
C LYS A 158 -8.38 2.84 29.69
N LYS A 159 -7.97 3.48 30.78
CA LYS A 159 -8.78 3.59 32.01
C LYS A 159 -9.87 4.66 31.91
N ARG A 160 -9.74 5.60 30.97
CA ARG A 160 -10.68 6.71 30.75
C ARG A 160 -11.77 6.41 29.71
N LYS A 161 -11.69 5.25 29.05
CA LYS A 161 -12.70 4.73 28.13
C LYS A 161 -13.40 3.55 28.79
#